data_AF-A0A3C1PN39-F1
#
_entry.id   AF-A0A3C1PN39-F1
#
_cell.length_a   1.000
_cell.length_b   1.000
_cell.length_c   1.000
_cell.angle_alpha   90.00
_cell.angle_beta   90.00
_cell.angle_gamma   90.00
#
_symmetry.space_group_name_H-M   'P 1'
#
loop_
_entity.id
_entity.type
_entity.pdbx_description
1 polymer ?
#
loop_
_entity_poly.entity_id
_entity_poly.type
_entity_poly.pdbx_seq_one_letter_code
_entity_poly.pdbx_strand_id
1 'polypeptide(L)'
;DDFGATWTKLTSGLPNEPVNVVCEDPINQNIIYIGTDNGLYISLNTGSEFFSAGKTFPAVAVHDLEVHPTANELIVGTHGRSIYTANVSVLQQFNTSMENKQITLINVKNIRHNPNWGRSWSKWFASAPQPHAYPFFANTPGKLKISISNKAGLLIAETFIEVEKGVGFANYDLTVLPTSITKFNEQRKAEGLMPIEKADDGKYYIPTGTYKIGLTLGNNTDSAEFTVK
;
A
#
# COMPACT_ATOMS: atom_id res chain seq x y z
N ASP A 1 -7.04 1.39 31.39
CA ASP A 1 -7.80 0.25 31.94
C ASP A 1 -8.14 0.33 33.43
N ASP A 2 -7.62 1.31 34.17
CA ASP A 2 -7.85 1.43 35.62
C ASP A 2 -8.08 2.87 36.09
N PHE A 3 -8.56 3.73 35.18
CA PHE A 3 -8.81 5.16 35.44
C PHE A 3 -7.58 5.92 35.97
N GLY A 4 -6.37 5.49 35.59
CA GLY A 4 -5.12 6.17 35.93
C GLY A 4 -4.51 5.70 37.25
N ALA A 5 -4.98 4.58 37.80
CA ALA A 5 -4.38 3.97 38.99
C ALA A 5 -2.96 3.46 38.71
N THR A 6 -2.70 2.98 37.49
CA THR A 6 -1.38 2.56 37.04
C THR A 6 -1.07 3.08 35.65
N TRP A 7 0.22 3.24 35.37
CA TRP A 7 0.72 3.71 34.09
C TRP A 7 1.78 2.76 33.57
N THR A 8 1.62 2.37 32.31
CA THR A 8 2.62 1.56 31.60
C THR A 8 3.31 2.44 30.56
N LYS A 9 4.63 2.37 30.51
CA LYS A 9 5.42 3.14 29.55
C LYS A 9 5.28 2.51 28.15
N LEU A 10 4.87 3.31 27.17
CA LEU A 10 4.72 2.93 25.76
C LEU A 10 5.63 3.78 24.88
N THR A 11 6.85 3.30 24.61
CA THR A 11 7.86 4.08 23.84
C THR A 11 8.59 3.25 22.78
N SER A 12 8.18 2.01 22.53
CA SER A 12 8.88 1.14 21.58
C SER A 12 8.76 1.70 20.16
N GLY A 13 9.88 1.89 19.46
CA GLY A 13 9.90 2.46 18.10
C GLY A 13 9.79 3.98 18.02
N LEU A 14 9.66 4.69 19.16
CA LEU A 14 9.74 6.15 19.21
C LEU A 14 11.18 6.63 19.48
N PRO A 15 11.61 7.74 18.87
CA PRO A 15 12.85 8.41 19.24
C PRO A 15 12.75 9.06 20.64
N ASN A 16 13.91 9.41 21.21
CA ASN A 16 13.97 10.13 22.49
C ASN A 16 13.82 11.63 22.28
N GLU A 17 12.60 12.08 22.01
CA GLU A 17 12.25 13.49 21.77
C GLU A 17 10.86 13.84 22.35
N PRO A 18 10.52 15.13 22.45
CA PRO A 18 9.21 15.54 22.96
C PRO A 18 8.04 15.04 22.11
N VAL A 19 7.01 14.54 22.80
CA VAL A 19 5.70 14.24 22.23
C VAL A 19 4.79 15.44 22.48
N ASN A 20 4.20 15.98 21.42
CA ASN A 20 3.37 17.17 21.47
C ASN A 20 1.88 16.83 21.46
N VAL A 21 1.49 15.75 20.76
CA VAL A 21 0.09 15.35 20.60
C VAL A 21 -0.03 13.84 20.44
N VAL A 22 -1.11 13.28 21.00
CA VAL A 22 -1.52 11.89 20.85
C VAL A 22 -2.99 11.89 20.41
N CYS A 23 -3.32 11.13 19.38
CA CYS A 23 -4.67 11.02 18.84
C CYS A 23 -5.00 9.55 18.59
N GLU A 24 -6.15 9.09 19.06
CA GLU A 24 -6.66 7.73 18.80
C GLU A 24 -7.55 7.73 17.56
N ASP A 25 -7.50 6.66 16.77
CA ASP A 25 -8.41 6.54 15.63
C ASP A 25 -9.86 6.26 16.11
N PRO A 26 -10.86 7.01 15.61
CA PRO A 26 -12.25 6.88 16.05
C PRO A 26 -12.95 5.61 15.56
N ILE A 27 -12.38 4.91 14.57
CA ILE A 27 -12.95 3.69 13.98
C ILE A 27 -12.23 2.44 14.51
N ASN A 28 -10.91 2.51 14.70
CA ASN A 28 -10.10 1.39 15.17
C ASN A 28 -9.23 1.79 16.37
N GLN A 29 -9.69 1.44 17.57
CA GLN A 29 -9.07 1.79 18.86
C GLN A 29 -7.65 1.23 19.06
N ASN A 30 -7.18 0.32 18.20
CA ASN A 30 -5.79 -0.15 18.25
C ASN A 30 -4.82 0.84 17.60
N ILE A 31 -5.32 1.84 16.87
CA ILE A 31 -4.51 2.79 16.14
C ILE A 31 -4.30 4.05 16.96
N ILE A 32 -3.03 4.40 17.15
CA ILE A 32 -2.61 5.60 17.86
C ILE A 32 -1.68 6.39 16.96
N TYR A 33 -1.97 7.67 16.78
CA TYR A 33 -1.14 8.65 16.09
C TYR A 33 -0.41 9.52 17.10
N ILE A 34 0.89 9.73 16.89
CA ILE A 34 1.73 10.56 17.75
C ILE A 34 2.43 11.62 16.91
N GLY A 35 2.26 12.88 17.30
CA GLY A 35 3.04 14.00 16.81
C GLY A 35 4.17 14.34 17.77
N THR A 36 5.39 14.42 17.24
CA THR A 36 6.60 14.79 18.00
C THR A 36 7.21 16.07 17.43
N ASP A 37 8.33 16.51 18.01
CA ASP A 37 9.11 17.65 17.47
C ASP A 37 9.75 17.38 16.10
N ASN A 38 9.80 16.12 15.66
CA ASN A 38 10.52 15.74 14.45
C ASN A 38 9.75 14.81 13.52
N GLY A 39 8.49 14.49 13.82
CA GLY A 39 7.69 13.70 12.89
C GLY A 39 6.32 13.25 13.40
N LEU A 40 5.74 12.37 12.57
CA LEU A 40 4.49 11.67 12.83
C LEU A 40 4.78 10.18 12.94
N TYR A 41 4.24 9.57 13.98
CA TYR A 41 4.38 8.14 14.28
C TYR A 41 3.01 7.51 14.42
N ILE A 42 2.94 6.22 14.08
CA ILE A 42 1.71 5.44 14.05
C ILE A 42 1.98 4.14 14.80
N SER A 43 1.05 3.77 15.68
CA SER A 43 0.92 2.42 16.22
C SER A 43 -0.34 1.77 15.66
N LEU A 44 -0.29 0.46 15.40
CA LEU A 44 -1.44 -0.35 14.99
C LEU A 44 -1.81 -1.40 16.06
N ASN A 45 -1.18 -1.32 17.23
CA ASN A 45 -1.25 -2.31 18.31
C ASN A 45 -1.30 -1.63 19.70
N THR A 46 -2.15 -0.62 19.81
CA THR A 46 -2.47 0.08 21.08
C THR A 46 -1.24 0.67 21.76
N GLY A 47 -0.27 1.14 20.96
CA GLY A 47 0.95 1.79 21.44
C GLY A 47 2.05 0.84 21.91
N SER A 48 1.89 -0.47 21.76
CA SER A 48 2.97 -1.41 22.10
C SER A 48 4.19 -1.27 21.18
N GLU A 49 3.99 -0.87 19.92
CA GLU A 49 5.06 -0.45 19.02
C GLU A 49 4.62 0.66 18.05
N PHE A 50 5.54 1.58 17.77
CA PHE A 50 5.36 2.70 16.85
C PHE A 50 6.31 2.58 15.64
N PHE A 51 5.85 3.08 14.50
CA PHE A 51 6.66 3.27 13.29
C PHE A 51 6.41 4.66 12.71
N SER A 52 7.38 5.20 11.98
CA SER A 52 7.24 6.49 11.31
C SER A 52 6.16 6.43 10.23
N ALA A 53 5.39 7.52 10.05
CA ALA A 53 4.37 7.64 9.01
C ALA A 53 4.92 7.62 7.56
N GLY A 54 6.25 7.48 7.39
CA GLY A 54 6.92 7.20 6.13
C GLY A 54 7.77 8.36 5.63
N LYS A 55 8.64 8.07 4.65
CA LYS A 55 9.66 9.00 4.12
C LYS A 55 9.11 10.24 3.43
N THR A 56 7.85 10.21 3.02
CA THR A 56 7.21 11.34 2.33
C THR A 56 6.81 12.45 3.29
N PHE A 57 6.65 12.14 4.58
CA PHE A 57 6.38 13.15 5.59
C PHE A 57 7.69 13.83 6.02
N PRO A 58 7.77 15.16 6.00
CA PRO A 58 9.00 15.87 6.34
C PRO A 58 9.31 15.76 7.84
N ALA A 59 10.60 15.86 8.17
CA ALA A 59 11.05 16.09 9.53
C ALA A 59 10.57 17.48 9.99
N VAL A 60 9.47 17.50 10.76
CA VAL A 60 8.82 18.72 11.25
C VAL A 60 8.06 18.42 12.53
N ALA A 61 8.00 19.41 13.43
CA ALA A 61 7.18 19.32 14.61
C ALA A 61 5.69 19.25 14.25
N VAL A 62 5.00 18.28 14.82
CA VAL A 62 3.57 18.06 14.71
C VAL A 62 2.96 18.46 16.06
N HIS A 63 2.10 19.48 16.05
CA HIS A 63 1.50 20.02 17.27
C HIS A 63 0.04 19.62 17.46
N ASP A 64 -0.63 19.20 16.38
CA ASP A 64 -2.05 18.82 16.44
C ASP A 64 -2.38 17.71 15.45
N LEU A 65 -3.32 16.86 15.84
CA LEU A 65 -3.77 15.70 15.07
C LEU A 65 -5.27 15.50 15.29
N GLU A 66 -6.01 15.35 14.20
CA GLU A 66 -7.44 15.04 14.24
C GLU A 66 -7.78 14.04 13.13
N VAL A 67 -8.56 13.00 13.44
CA VAL A 67 -9.08 12.08 12.44
C VAL A 67 -10.52 12.43 12.13
N HIS A 68 -10.78 12.84 10.89
CA HIS A 68 -12.13 13.16 10.47
C HIS A 68 -13.00 11.87 10.44
N PRO A 69 -14.05 11.78 11.27
CA PRO A 69 -14.72 10.50 11.57
C PRO A 69 -15.43 9.85 10.38
N THR A 70 -15.86 10.64 9.39
CA THR A 70 -16.56 10.12 8.19
C THR A 70 -15.71 10.11 6.92
N ALA A 71 -14.66 10.92 6.84
CA ALA A 71 -13.82 11.03 5.64
C ALA A 71 -12.64 10.05 5.69
N ASN A 72 -12.31 9.53 6.88
CA ASN A 72 -11.12 8.71 7.13
C ASN A 72 -9.85 9.45 6.71
N GLU A 73 -9.77 10.73 7.05
CA GLU A 73 -8.63 11.60 6.81
C GLU A 73 -8.01 12.00 8.14
N LEU A 74 -6.72 11.74 8.29
CA LEU A 74 -5.91 12.31 9.35
C LEU A 74 -5.45 13.70 8.92
N ILE A 75 -5.83 14.70 9.72
CA ILE A 75 -5.44 16.09 9.59
C ILE A 75 -4.24 16.31 10.52
N VAL A 76 -3.14 16.82 9.97
CA VAL A 76 -1.87 16.98 10.69
C VAL A 76 -1.48 18.45 10.72
N GLY A 77 -1.59 19.05 11.91
CA GLY A 77 -1.17 20.42 12.18
C GLY A 77 0.33 20.49 12.47
N THR A 78 1.10 21.09 11.56
CA THR A 78 2.57 21.19 11.70
C THR A 78 3.02 22.58 12.11
N HIS A 79 4.20 22.67 12.73
CA HIS A 79 4.86 23.94 12.97
C HIS A 79 5.63 24.41 11.73
N GLY A 80 5.10 25.43 11.03
CA GLY A 80 5.80 26.09 9.93
C GLY A 80 5.72 25.39 8.57
N ARG A 81 4.92 24.33 8.41
CA ARG A 81 4.69 23.63 7.12
C ARG A 81 3.22 23.45 6.74
N SER A 82 2.34 24.31 7.27
CA SER A 82 0.89 24.26 7.03
C SER A 82 0.25 22.96 7.56
N ILE A 83 -0.84 22.51 6.92
CA ILE A 83 -1.62 21.33 7.32
C ILE A 83 -1.41 20.24 6.26
N TYR A 84 -1.17 19.01 6.70
CA TYR A 84 -1.18 17.83 5.83
C TYR A 84 -2.45 17.01 6.05
N THR A 85 -2.87 16.29 5.02
CA THR A 85 -3.98 15.35 5.09
C THR A 85 -3.52 13.99 4.57
N ALA A 86 -3.88 12.91 5.26
CA ALA A 86 -3.58 11.55 4.84
C ALA A 86 -4.82 10.66 4.97
N ASN A 87 -5.09 9.84 3.96
CA ASN A 87 -6.18 8.87 4.04
C ASN A 87 -5.77 7.69 4.93
N VAL A 88 -6.51 7.46 6.01
CA VAL A 88 -6.24 6.41 7.01
C VAL A 88 -7.12 5.18 6.87
N SER A 89 -7.99 5.13 5.86
CA SER A 89 -8.93 4.00 5.67
C SER A 89 -8.24 2.64 5.52
N VAL A 90 -7.01 2.63 4.99
CA VAL A 90 -6.18 1.43 4.89
C VAL A 90 -5.69 0.99 6.27
N LEU A 91 -5.25 1.93 7.11
CA LEU A 91 -4.79 1.64 8.47
C LEU A 91 -5.93 1.08 9.32
N GLN A 92 -7.12 1.67 9.20
CA GLN A 92 -8.32 1.26 9.93
C GLN A 92 -8.75 -0.18 9.67
N GLN A 93 -8.34 -0.77 8.54
CA GLN A 93 -8.61 -2.17 8.19
C GLN A 93 -7.61 -3.16 8.80
N PHE A 94 -6.55 -2.67 9.44
CA PHE A 94 -5.58 -3.50 10.13
C PHE A 94 -6.20 -4.14 11.36
N ASN A 95 -5.91 -5.43 11.57
CA ASN A 95 -6.41 -6.17 12.72
C ASN A 95 -5.31 -7.02 13.36
N THR A 96 -5.55 -7.52 14.57
CA THR A 96 -4.57 -8.26 15.37
C THR A 96 -4.06 -9.53 14.67
N SER A 97 -4.82 -10.14 13.75
CA SER A 97 -4.36 -11.31 12.98
C SER A 97 -3.25 -10.98 11.98
N MET A 98 -3.08 -9.70 11.64
CA MET A 98 -2.08 -9.19 10.70
C MET A 98 -0.77 -8.79 11.39
N GLU A 99 -0.76 -8.60 12.72
CA GLU A 99 0.37 -8.08 13.49
C GLU A 99 1.58 -9.03 13.48
N ASN A 100 1.34 -10.33 13.58
CA ASN A 100 2.40 -11.34 13.66
C ASN A 100 3.00 -11.71 12.29
N LYS A 101 2.47 -11.17 11.19
CA LYS A 101 2.98 -11.43 9.84
C LYS A 101 4.06 -10.42 9.48
N GLN A 102 5.13 -10.88 8.83
CA GLN A 102 6.18 -9.98 8.34
C GLN A 102 5.70 -9.08 7.19
N ILE A 103 4.79 -9.59 6.37
CA ILE A 103 4.18 -8.87 5.26
C ILE A 103 2.70 -9.22 5.21
N THR A 104 1.86 -8.20 5.08
CA THR A 104 0.41 -8.36 4.98
C THR A 104 -0.13 -7.47 3.87
N LEU A 105 -0.86 -8.05 2.91
CA LEU A 105 -1.65 -7.31 1.94
C LEU A 105 -2.95 -6.79 2.58
N ILE A 106 -3.26 -5.52 2.36
CA ILE A 106 -4.44 -4.88 2.92
C ILE A 106 -5.37 -4.55 1.75
N ASN A 107 -6.59 -5.09 1.79
CA ASN A 107 -7.71 -4.72 0.91
C ASN A 107 -7.35 -4.56 -0.57
N VAL A 108 -7.17 -5.71 -1.20
CA VAL A 108 -6.91 -5.79 -2.65
C VAL A 108 -8.20 -5.49 -3.40
N LYS A 109 -8.20 -4.36 -4.11
CA LYS A 109 -9.36 -3.91 -4.90
C LYS A 109 -9.33 -4.48 -6.31
N ASN A 110 -10.51 -4.69 -6.86
CA ASN A 110 -10.67 -5.05 -8.26
C ASN A 110 -10.38 -3.85 -9.16
N ILE A 111 -9.85 -4.12 -10.35
CA ILE A 111 -9.51 -3.10 -11.34
C ILE A 111 -10.60 -3.05 -12.40
N ARG A 112 -11.00 -1.84 -12.78
CA ARG A 112 -11.85 -1.63 -13.94
C ARG A 112 -11.00 -1.66 -15.21
N HIS A 113 -11.32 -2.57 -16.12
CA HIS A 113 -10.63 -2.69 -17.40
C HIS A 113 -10.87 -1.47 -18.29
N ASN A 114 -9.84 -1.05 -19.03
CA ASN A 114 -9.98 -0.09 -20.11
C ASN A 114 -9.26 -0.62 -21.36
N PRO A 115 -9.98 -0.88 -22.47
CA PRO A 115 -9.39 -1.38 -23.71
C PRO A 115 -8.44 -0.38 -24.38
N ASN A 116 -8.43 0.88 -23.95
CA ASN A 116 -7.59 1.94 -24.50
C ASN A 116 -6.30 2.18 -23.70
N TRP A 117 -5.97 1.33 -22.70
CA TRP A 117 -4.69 1.46 -22.00
C TRP A 117 -3.51 1.43 -22.96
N GLY A 118 -2.70 2.48 -22.91
CA GLY A 118 -1.56 2.70 -23.80
C GLY A 118 -1.91 2.99 -25.25
N ARG A 119 -3.20 3.13 -25.60
CA ARG A 119 -3.66 3.44 -26.97
C ARG A 119 -4.03 4.91 -27.07
N SER A 120 -3.39 5.65 -27.98
CA SER A 120 -3.62 7.08 -28.15
C SER A 120 -3.76 7.44 -29.62
N TRP A 121 -4.81 8.18 -29.94
CA TRP A 121 -5.04 8.74 -31.28
C TRP A 121 -4.11 9.93 -31.58
N SER A 122 -3.34 10.43 -30.59
CA SER A 122 -2.43 11.56 -30.75
C SER A 122 -1.14 11.36 -29.96
N LYS A 123 -0.01 11.74 -30.56
CA LYS A 123 1.32 11.69 -29.92
C LYS A 123 1.47 12.67 -28.75
N TRP A 124 0.55 13.63 -28.61
CA TRP A 124 0.59 14.66 -27.57
C TRP A 124 -0.15 14.26 -26.28
N PHE A 125 -0.92 13.17 -26.31
CA PHE A 125 -1.64 12.66 -25.14
C PHE A 125 -1.03 11.34 -24.66
N ALA A 126 -0.63 11.29 -23.40
CA ALA A 126 -0.25 10.05 -22.73
C ALA A 126 -1.51 9.22 -22.43
N SER A 127 -1.52 7.96 -22.85
CA SER A 127 -2.61 7.01 -22.60
C SER A 127 -2.23 5.91 -21.60
N ALA A 128 -1.10 6.07 -20.91
CA ALA A 128 -0.68 5.12 -19.88
C ALA A 128 -1.71 5.11 -18.72
N PRO A 129 -2.13 3.94 -18.23
CA PRO A 129 -2.97 3.87 -17.04
C PRO A 129 -2.28 4.48 -15.83
N GLN A 130 -3.07 5.00 -14.90
CA GLN A 130 -2.57 5.28 -13.56
C GLN A 130 -2.19 3.95 -12.89
N PRO A 131 -1.00 3.85 -12.28
CA PRO A 131 -0.62 2.65 -11.54
C PRO A 131 -1.63 2.34 -10.45
N HIS A 132 -2.01 1.07 -10.35
CA HIS A 132 -2.85 0.61 -9.26
C HIS A 132 -1.99 0.39 -8.02
N ALA A 133 -2.35 1.02 -6.91
CA ALA A 133 -1.64 0.92 -5.64
C ALA A 133 -2.29 -0.14 -4.76
N TYR A 134 -1.56 -1.23 -4.48
CA TYR A 134 -1.98 -2.24 -3.52
C TYR A 134 -1.37 -1.93 -2.15
N PRO A 135 -2.18 -1.59 -1.13
CA PRO A 135 -1.64 -1.31 0.18
C PRO A 135 -1.13 -2.59 0.86
N PHE A 136 -0.03 -2.46 1.59
CA PHE A 136 0.51 -3.54 2.41
C PHE A 136 1.12 -2.98 3.69
N PHE A 137 1.27 -3.83 4.69
CA PHE A 137 2.04 -3.55 5.90
C PHE A 137 3.26 -4.47 5.95
N ALA A 138 4.44 -3.87 6.12
CA ALA A 138 5.70 -4.57 6.34
C ALA A 138 6.15 -4.37 7.79
N ASN A 139 6.39 -5.47 8.51
CA ASN A 139 6.87 -5.39 9.88
C ASN A 139 8.41 -5.25 9.96
N THR A 140 9.11 -5.55 8.87
CA THR A 140 10.56 -5.46 8.78
C THR A 140 10.99 -4.66 7.55
N PRO A 141 12.10 -3.90 7.63
CA PRO A 141 12.68 -3.28 6.45
C PRO A 141 13.32 -4.34 5.53
N GLY A 142 13.32 -4.10 4.23
CA GLY A 142 13.98 -5.00 3.29
C GLY A 142 13.63 -4.77 1.83
N LYS A 143 14.11 -5.67 0.96
CA LYS A 143 13.76 -5.69 -0.46
C LYS A 143 12.49 -6.52 -0.64
N LEU A 144 11.40 -5.83 -0.97
CA LEU A 144 10.12 -6.45 -1.29
C LEU A 144 10.08 -6.81 -2.77
N LYS A 145 9.76 -8.07 -3.05
CA LYS A 145 9.44 -8.56 -4.38
C LYS A 145 7.92 -8.52 -4.57
N ILE A 146 7.47 -7.75 -5.57
CA ILE A 146 6.09 -7.70 -6.01
C ILE A 146 5.97 -8.57 -7.25
N SER A 147 5.11 -9.56 -7.20
CA SER A 147 4.85 -10.49 -8.29
C SER A 147 3.38 -10.52 -8.62
N ILE A 148 3.06 -10.59 -9.92
CA ILE A 148 1.68 -10.78 -10.37
C ILE A 148 1.64 -11.99 -11.27
N SER A 149 0.71 -12.88 -11.00
CA SER A 149 0.46 -14.08 -11.78
C SER A 149 -0.97 -14.15 -12.28
N ASN A 150 -1.16 -14.87 -13.38
CA ASN A 150 -2.50 -15.18 -13.87
C ASN A 150 -3.10 -16.39 -13.14
N LYS A 151 -4.36 -16.72 -13.44
CA LYS A 151 -5.05 -17.91 -12.90
C LYS A 151 -4.27 -19.22 -13.10
N ALA A 152 -3.48 -19.33 -14.17
CA ALA A 152 -2.65 -20.50 -14.47
C ALA A 152 -1.29 -20.50 -13.72
N GLY A 153 -1.02 -19.49 -12.89
CA GLY A 153 0.24 -19.34 -12.15
C GLY A 153 1.41 -18.80 -12.97
N LEU A 154 1.19 -18.35 -14.20
CA LEU A 154 2.23 -17.72 -15.02
C LEU A 154 2.54 -16.33 -14.46
N LEU A 155 3.82 -16.07 -14.16
CA LEU A 155 4.30 -14.76 -13.75
C LEU A 155 4.19 -13.77 -14.92
N ILE A 156 3.40 -12.71 -14.75
CA ILE A 156 3.15 -11.70 -15.77
C ILE A 156 3.81 -10.35 -15.44
N ALA A 157 4.06 -10.05 -14.17
CA ALA A 157 4.78 -8.85 -13.76
C ALA A 157 5.65 -9.13 -12.55
N GLU A 158 6.81 -8.50 -12.50
CA GLU A 158 7.74 -8.58 -11.39
C GLU A 158 8.41 -7.22 -11.18
N THR A 159 8.48 -6.77 -9.93
CA THR A 159 9.13 -5.51 -9.56
C THR A 159 9.69 -5.64 -8.15
N PHE A 160 10.76 -4.88 -7.87
CA PHE A 160 11.41 -4.85 -6.57
C PHE A 160 11.37 -3.43 -6.02
N ILE A 161 11.03 -3.30 -4.74
CA ILE A 161 11.06 -2.02 -4.03
C ILE A 161 11.77 -2.20 -2.68
N GLU A 162 12.44 -1.15 -2.21
CA GLU A 162 12.95 -1.12 -0.84
C GLU A 162 11.87 -0.54 0.07
N VAL A 163 11.58 -1.27 1.15
CA VAL A 163 10.53 -0.91 2.12
C VAL A 163 11.13 -0.74 3.49
N GLU A 164 10.54 0.16 4.26
CA GLU A 164 10.76 0.28 5.69
C GLU A 164 9.60 -0.35 6.46
N LYS A 165 9.76 -0.49 7.77
CA LYS A 165 8.67 -0.92 8.63
C LYS A 165 7.52 0.09 8.56
N GLY A 166 6.31 -0.39 8.32
CA GLY A 166 5.12 0.44 8.24
C GLY A 166 4.26 0.09 7.03
N VAL A 167 3.37 1.01 6.66
CA VAL A 167 2.48 0.86 5.51
C VAL A 167 3.16 1.35 4.23
N GLY A 168 3.06 0.55 3.19
CA GLY A 168 3.55 0.86 1.85
C GLY A 168 2.51 0.56 0.77
N PHE A 169 2.81 1.01 -0.44
CA PHE A 169 1.96 0.80 -1.60
C PHE A 169 2.75 0.11 -2.71
N ALA A 170 2.32 -1.09 -3.08
CA ALA A 170 2.84 -1.83 -4.22
C ALA A 170 2.16 -1.32 -5.48
N ASN A 171 2.84 -0.43 -6.19
CA ASN A 171 2.34 0.14 -7.43
C ASN A 171 2.53 -0.82 -8.59
N TYR A 172 1.44 -1.08 -9.33
CA TYR A 172 1.45 -1.90 -10.53
C TYR A 172 0.88 -1.12 -11.71
N ASP A 173 1.67 -0.99 -12.77
CA ASP A 173 1.31 -0.25 -13.99
C ASP A 173 0.42 -1.05 -14.96
N LEU A 174 -0.11 -2.20 -14.53
CA LEU A 174 -1.01 -3.08 -15.30
C LEU A 174 -0.34 -3.72 -16.52
N THR A 175 0.99 -3.72 -16.55
CA THR A 175 1.75 -4.23 -17.70
C THR A 175 2.10 -5.71 -17.58
N VAL A 176 2.35 -6.33 -18.73
CA VAL A 176 2.83 -7.71 -18.85
C VAL A 176 4.28 -7.69 -19.32
N LEU A 177 5.12 -8.48 -18.67
CA LEU A 177 6.52 -8.69 -19.02
C LEU A 177 6.64 -9.19 -20.46
N PRO A 178 7.52 -8.60 -21.29
CA PRO A 178 7.74 -9.06 -22.66
C PRO A 178 8.16 -10.52 -22.77
N THR A 179 8.82 -11.07 -21.75
CA THR A 179 9.25 -12.47 -21.69
C THR A 179 8.09 -13.45 -21.48
N SER A 180 7.00 -13.01 -20.84
CA SER A 180 5.84 -13.84 -20.51
C SER A 180 4.75 -13.79 -21.58
N ILE A 181 4.82 -12.84 -22.53
CA ILE A 181 3.74 -12.57 -23.48
C ILE A 181 3.41 -13.76 -24.40
N THR A 182 4.42 -14.48 -24.87
CA THR A 182 4.23 -15.61 -25.79
C THR A 182 3.42 -16.72 -25.11
N LYS A 183 3.87 -17.14 -23.92
CA LYS A 183 3.19 -18.16 -23.10
C LYS A 183 1.80 -17.69 -22.67
N PHE A 184 1.66 -16.41 -22.31
CA PHE A 184 0.38 -15.85 -21.93
C PHE A 184 -0.62 -15.87 -23.09
N ASN A 185 -0.19 -15.51 -24.31
CA ASN A 185 -1.02 -15.53 -25.50
C ASN A 185 -1.36 -16.96 -25.95
N GLU A 186 -0.45 -17.94 -25.78
CA GLU A 186 -0.74 -19.36 -26.02
C GLU A 186 -1.83 -19.88 -25.07
N GLN A 187 -1.73 -19.57 -23.78
CA GLN A 187 -2.74 -19.94 -22.78
C GLN A 187 -4.11 -19.32 -23.11
N ARG A 188 -4.14 -18.03 -23.51
CA ARG A 188 -5.38 -17.37 -23.91
C ARG A 188 -6.02 -17.99 -25.13
N LYS A 189 -5.25 -18.33 -26.15
CA LYS A 189 -5.76 -19.01 -27.36
C LYS A 189 -6.35 -20.37 -27.02
N ALA A 190 -5.74 -21.13 -26.11
CA ALA A 190 -6.27 -22.41 -25.63
C ALA A 190 -7.62 -22.25 -24.90
N GLU A 191 -7.84 -21.12 -24.24
CA GLU A 191 -9.12 -20.73 -23.60
C GLU A 191 -10.11 -20.06 -24.56
N GLY A 192 -9.79 -19.95 -25.86
CA GLY A 192 -10.64 -19.28 -26.86
C GLY A 192 -10.65 -17.75 -26.77
N LEU A 193 -9.72 -17.15 -26.03
CA LEU A 193 -9.60 -15.71 -25.83
C LEU A 193 -8.60 -15.07 -26.81
N MET A 194 -8.87 -13.81 -27.20
CA MET A 194 -7.98 -13.06 -28.09
C MET A 194 -6.62 -12.80 -27.45
N PRO A 195 -5.50 -12.89 -28.21
CA PRO A 195 -4.18 -12.55 -27.71
C PRO A 195 -4.07 -11.05 -27.39
N ILE A 196 -3.19 -10.70 -26.46
CA ILE A 196 -2.85 -9.29 -26.22
C ILE A 196 -1.92 -8.81 -27.32
N GLU A 197 -2.22 -7.64 -27.86
CA GLU A 197 -1.39 -6.90 -28.80
C GLU A 197 -0.62 -5.78 -28.09
N LYS A 198 0.49 -5.38 -28.70
CA LYS A 198 1.31 -4.26 -28.21
C LYS A 198 0.51 -2.96 -28.36
N ALA A 199 0.46 -2.16 -27.31
CA ALA A 199 -0.17 -0.83 -27.35
C ALA A 199 0.76 0.20 -28.03
N ASP A 200 0.26 1.42 -28.27
CA ASP A 200 0.98 2.48 -28.99
C ASP A 200 2.21 2.98 -28.21
N ASP A 201 2.20 2.84 -26.88
CA ASP A 201 3.34 3.11 -25.99
C ASP A 201 4.40 1.98 -25.96
N GLY A 202 4.14 0.91 -26.70
CA GLY A 202 5.02 -0.23 -26.83
C GLY A 202 4.95 -1.24 -25.69
N LYS A 203 3.99 -1.12 -24.77
CA LYS A 203 3.77 -2.05 -23.66
C LYS A 203 2.62 -3.01 -23.95
N TYR A 204 2.49 -4.06 -23.12
CA TYR A 204 1.36 -4.98 -23.13
C TYR A 204 0.59 -4.81 -21.84
N TYR A 205 -0.73 -4.73 -21.91
CA TYR A 205 -1.59 -4.53 -20.75
C TYR A 205 -2.44 -5.77 -20.46
N ILE A 206 -2.72 -5.99 -19.18
CA ILE A 206 -3.54 -7.13 -18.76
C ILE A 206 -5.00 -7.00 -19.26
N PRO A 207 -5.58 -8.04 -19.86
CA PRO A 207 -6.99 -8.07 -20.23
C PRO A 207 -7.88 -8.36 -19.02
N THR A 208 -9.19 -8.34 -19.22
CA THR A 208 -10.16 -8.83 -18.23
C THR A 208 -9.85 -10.27 -17.81
N GLY A 209 -9.90 -10.55 -16.51
CA GLY A 209 -9.58 -11.86 -15.95
C GLY A 209 -9.29 -11.83 -14.46
N THR A 210 -8.96 -13.00 -13.91
CA THR A 210 -8.53 -13.16 -12.52
C THR A 210 -7.02 -13.26 -12.45
N TYR A 211 -6.43 -12.49 -11.55
CA TYR A 211 -5.00 -12.41 -11.31
C TYR A 211 -4.72 -12.51 -9.82
N LYS A 212 -3.48 -12.83 -9.49
CA LYS A 212 -3.01 -12.95 -8.12
C LYS A 212 -1.80 -12.05 -7.92
N ILE A 213 -1.87 -11.18 -6.92
CA ILE A 213 -0.72 -10.42 -6.44
C ILE A 213 -0.04 -11.22 -5.33
N GLY A 214 1.27 -11.34 -5.40
CA GLY A 214 2.12 -11.94 -4.38
C GLY A 214 3.21 -10.96 -3.95
N LEU A 215 3.30 -10.73 -2.65
CA LEU A 215 4.34 -9.92 -2.01
C LEU A 215 5.29 -10.85 -1.25
N THR A 216 6.56 -10.84 -1.60
CA THR A 216 7.59 -11.64 -0.92
C THR A 216 8.64 -10.74 -0.28
N LEU A 217 8.78 -10.83 1.04
CA LEU A 217 9.78 -10.13 1.84
C LEU A 217 10.63 -11.18 2.58
N GLY A 218 11.88 -11.35 2.14
CA GLY A 218 12.73 -12.45 2.61
C GLY A 218 12.10 -13.81 2.29
N ASN A 219 11.79 -14.60 3.34
CA ASN A 219 11.14 -15.91 3.21
C ASN A 219 9.62 -15.84 3.38
N ASN A 220 9.07 -14.69 3.72
CA ASN A 220 7.65 -14.53 3.98
C ASN A 220 6.94 -14.04 2.73
N THR A 221 5.82 -14.67 2.42
CA THR A 221 4.99 -14.30 1.28
C THR A 221 3.55 -14.12 1.73
N ASP A 222 2.92 -13.05 1.27
CA ASP A 222 1.47 -12.89 1.34
C ASP A 222 0.91 -12.69 -0.06
N SER A 223 -0.31 -13.16 -0.29
CA SER A 223 -0.90 -13.12 -1.63
C SER A 223 -2.40 -13.02 -1.61
N ALA A 224 -2.96 -12.31 -2.60
CA ALA A 224 -4.39 -12.12 -2.74
C ALA A 224 -4.78 -12.12 -4.22
N GLU A 225 -6.04 -12.49 -4.48
CA GLU A 225 -6.60 -12.47 -5.82
C GLU A 225 -7.30 -11.14 -6.09
N PHE A 226 -7.22 -10.68 -7.33
CA PHE A 226 -7.98 -9.54 -7.83
C PHE A 226 -8.54 -9.85 -9.22
N THR A 227 -9.65 -9.19 -9.53
CA THR A 227 -10.27 -9.31 -10.85
C THR A 227 -10.14 -8.00 -11.62
N VAL A 228 -9.91 -8.14 -12.91
CA VAL A 228 -9.95 -7.06 -13.89
C VAL A 228 -11.25 -7.25 -14.67
N LYS A 229 -12.18 -6.31 -14.54
CA LYS A 229 -13.53 -6.39 -15.14
C LYS A 229 -13.94 -5.12 -15.86
#